data_AF-A0A1T5BPY5-F1
#
_entry.id   AF-A0A1T5BPY5-F1
#
_cell.length_a   1.000
_cell.length_b   1.000
_cell.length_c   1.000
_cell.angle_alpha   90.00
_cell.angle_beta   90.00
_cell.angle_gamma   90.00
#
_symmetry.space_group_name_H-M   'P 1'
#
loop_
_entity.id
_entity.type
_entity.pdbx_description
1 polymer ?
#
loop_
_entity_poly.entity_id
_entity_poly.type
_entity_poly.pdbx_seq_one_letter_code
_entity_poly.pdbx_strand_id
1 'polypeptide(L)'
;MGARRGPAFFPAWTHTVGAMKAARDEKPDHFGVRVSCDTCREGRDVDLDAIITKKGADFSLVNRRARCKLTRGCRGWNRFFYQGGVMRPLWTQEQVEKWMRADTARRSAEKLGREKVVPLLHGRDFRLDPPPRGIDQLLWAVCTDEERRELIRRRPR
;
A
#
# COMPACT_ATOMS: atom_id res chain seq x y z
N MET A 1 -30.07 -2.61 -6.62
CA MET A 1 -30.62 -1.91 -5.44
C MET A 1 -29.48 -1.49 -4.54
N GLY A 2 -29.00 -0.24 -4.66
CA GLY A 2 -27.92 0.28 -3.84
C GLY A 2 -28.49 0.84 -2.54
N ALA A 3 -28.34 0.13 -1.43
CA ALA A 3 -28.63 0.70 -0.13
C ALA A 3 -27.82 1.99 0.03
N ARG A 4 -28.50 3.14 0.13
CA ARG A 4 -27.89 4.40 0.57
C ARG A 4 -27.42 4.17 2.01
N ARG A 5 -26.17 3.74 2.17
CA ARG A 5 -25.59 3.48 3.48
C ARG A 5 -25.27 4.83 4.12
N GLY A 6 -25.96 5.12 5.22
CA GLY A 6 -25.66 6.28 6.06
C GLY A 6 -24.20 6.30 6.53
N PRO A 7 -23.76 7.39 7.17
CA PRO A 7 -22.39 7.51 7.66
C PRO A 7 -22.02 6.28 8.49
N ALA A 8 -20.84 5.72 8.26
CA ALA A 8 -20.38 4.57 9.03
C ALA A 8 -20.28 5.00 10.50
N PHE A 9 -21.20 4.50 11.32
CA PHE A 9 -21.21 4.78 12.74
C PHE A 9 -20.23 3.81 13.42
N PHE A 10 -19.18 4.40 13.99
CA PHE A 10 -18.21 3.70 14.81
C PHE A 10 -18.58 3.91 16.27
N PRO A 11 -18.65 2.85 17.10
CA PRO A 11 -18.83 3.01 18.53
C PRO A 11 -17.71 3.88 19.13
N ALA A 12 -18.02 4.71 20.12
CA ALA A 12 -17.07 5.64 20.74
C ALA A 12 -15.74 4.97 21.16
N TRP A 13 -15.83 3.73 21.67
CA TRP A 13 -14.66 2.95 22.11
C TRP A 13 -13.70 2.56 20.97
N THR A 14 -14.12 2.67 19.71
CA THR A 14 -13.30 2.33 18.53
C THR A 14 -12.52 3.51 17.95
N HIS A 15 -12.61 4.70 18.55
CA HIS A 15 -11.95 5.89 17.99
C HIS A 15 -10.45 5.92 18.29
N THR A 16 -10.00 5.39 19.42
CA THR A 16 -8.59 5.37 19.83
C THR A 16 -8.18 3.98 20.29
N VAL A 17 -6.90 3.64 20.13
CA VAL A 17 -6.35 2.34 20.56
C VAL A 17 -6.42 2.20 22.08
N GLY A 18 -6.27 3.29 22.83
CA GLY A 18 -6.47 3.31 24.28
C GLY A 18 -7.90 2.91 24.68
N ALA A 19 -8.90 3.49 24.03
CA ALA A 19 -10.29 3.14 24.28
C ALA A 19 -10.62 1.70 23.84
N MET A 20 -10.02 1.23 22.73
CA MET A 20 -10.14 -0.16 22.31
C MET A 20 -9.57 -1.13 23.34
N LYS A 21 -8.41 -0.80 23.90
CA LYS A 21 -7.78 -1.61 24.95
C LYS A 21 -8.65 -1.63 26.21
N ALA A 22 -9.12 -0.47 26.66
CA ALA A 22 -9.99 -0.39 27.83
C ALA A 22 -11.27 -1.23 27.66
N ALA A 23 -11.93 -1.14 26.50
CA ALA A 23 -13.12 -1.94 26.21
C ALA A 23 -12.82 -3.45 26.16
N ARG A 24 -11.71 -3.86 25.52
CA ARG A 24 -11.25 -5.25 25.50
C ARG A 24 -10.95 -5.76 26.90
N ASP A 25 -10.24 -4.99 27.71
CA ASP A 25 -9.81 -5.41 29.04
C ASP A 25 -11.01 -5.48 30.02
N GLU A 26 -12.06 -4.68 29.81
CA GLU A 26 -13.33 -4.80 30.55
C GLU A 26 -14.13 -6.05 30.16
N LYS A 27 -14.24 -6.36 28.86
CA LYS A 27 -15.01 -7.51 28.35
C LYS A 27 -14.28 -8.19 27.17
N PRO A 28 -13.31 -9.07 27.45
CA PRO A 28 -12.41 -9.63 26.43
C PRO A 28 -13.14 -10.47 25.37
N ASP A 29 -14.22 -11.15 25.75
CA ASP A 29 -14.99 -11.99 24.81
C ASP A 29 -15.92 -11.19 23.88
N HIS A 30 -16.18 -9.93 24.20
CA HIS A 30 -17.18 -9.10 23.52
C HIS A 30 -16.53 -8.04 22.63
N PHE A 31 -15.37 -7.52 23.04
CA PHE A 31 -14.68 -6.45 22.37
C PHE A 31 -13.27 -6.88 22.00
N GLY A 32 -12.99 -6.86 20.70
CA GLY A 32 -11.72 -7.26 20.13
C GLY A 32 -11.44 -6.47 18.87
N VAL A 33 -10.17 -6.38 18.52
CA VAL A 33 -9.73 -5.77 17.26
C VAL A 33 -8.89 -6.78 16.52
N ARG A 34 -9.29 -7.09 15.28
CA ARG A 34 -8.61 -8.06 14.43
C ARG A 34 -8.06 -7.38 13.19
N VAL A 35 -6.92 -7.87 12.72
CA VAL A 35 -6.35 -7.49 11.43
C VAL A 35 -6.46 -8.66 10.46
N SER A 36 -6.85 -8.38 9.20
CA SER A 36 -6.83 -9.38 8.12
C SER A 36 -6.25 -8.77 6.85
N CYS A 37 -5.46 -9.57 6.13
CA CYS A 37 -4.86 -9.19 4.86
C CYS A 37 -5.82 -9.45 3.70
N ASP A 38 -5.97 -8.48 2.80
CA ASP A 38 -6.80 -8.63 1.61
C ASP A 38 -6.24 -9.59 0.54
N THR A 39 -4.97 -9.97 0.66
CA THR A 39 -4.26 -10.79 -0.33
C THR A 39 -4.04 -12.20 0.17
N CYS A 40 -3.33 -12.39 1.29
CA CYS A 40 -3.08 -13.73 1.84
C CYS A 40 -4.23 -14.24 2.72
N ARG A 41 -5.24 -13.42 3.02
CA ARG A 41 -6.42 -13.75 3.85
C ARG A 41 -6.13 -14.14 5.31
N GLU A 42 -4.86 -14.26 5.68
CA GLU A 42 -4.45 -14.43 7.06
C GLU A 42 -4.92 -13.28 7.94
N GLY A 43 -5.27 -13.60 9.18
CA GLY A 43 -5.69 -12.61 10.16
C GLY A 43 -5.45 -13.04 11.60
N ARG A 44 -5.11 -12.08 12.43
CA ARG A 44 -4.78 -12.26 13.86
C ARG A 44 -5.34 -11.11 14.67
N ASP A 45 -5.40 -11.31 15.98
CA ASP A 45 -5.76 -10.23 16.89
C ASP A 45 -4.67 -9.17 16.93
N VAL A 46 -5.11 -7.92 17.08
CA VAL A 46 -4.22 -6.77 17.12
C VAL A 46 -3.67 -6.65 18.53
N ASP A 47 -2.34 -6.64 18.62
CA ASP A 47 -1.62 -6.28 19.83
C ASP A 47 -1.76 -4.77 20.07
N LEU A 48 -2.78 -4.39 20.86
CA LEU A 48 -3.09 -2.99 21.19
C LEU A 48 -1.99 -2.40 22.07
N ASP A 49 -1.42 -3.18 22.98
CA ASP A 49 -0.34 -2.78 23.88
C ASP A 49 0.91 -2.36 23.10
N ALA A 50 1.33 -3.17 22.12
CA ALA A 50 2.45 -2.82 21.25
C ALA A 50 2.19 -1.58 20.38
N ILE A 51 0.93 -1.30 20.02
CA ILE A 51 0.58 -0.08 19.27
C ILE A 51 0.65 1.14 20.18
N ILE A 52 0.11 1.05 21.40
CA ILE A 52 0.17 2.13 22.40
C ILE A 52 1.62 2.51 22.67
N THR A 53 2.48 1.53 22.93
CA THR A 53 3.92 1.77 23.17
C THR A 53 4.62 2.48 22.01
N LYS A 54 4.21 2.20 20.76
CA LYS A 54 4.87 2.77 19.57
C LYS A 54 4.28 4.08 19.07
N LYS A 55 2.98 4.32 19.29
CA LYS A 55 2.23 5.41 18.66
C LYS A 55 1.41 6.25 19.63
N GLY A 56 1.29 5.83 20.88
CA GLY A 56 0.43 6.45 21.89
C GLY A 56 -0.99 5.89 21.92
N ALA A 57 -1.69 6.15 23.03
CA ALA A 57 -3.05 5.68 23.27
C ALA A 57 -4.10 6.37 22.38
N ASP A 58 -3.87 7.62 22.00
CA ASP A 58 -4.78 8.42 21.17
C ASP A 58 -4.70 8.07 19.68
N PHE A 59 -3.81 7.16 19.30
CA PHE A 59 -3.70 6.71 17.91
C PHE A 59 -5.00 6.02 17.47
N SER A 60 -5.48 6.32 16.25
CA SER A 60 -6.70 5.72 15.70
C SER A 60 -6.41 4.69 14.60
N LEU A 61 -7.09 3.55 14.66
CA LEU A 61 -7.10 2.53 13.60
C LEU A 61 -8.22 2.72 12.57
N VAL A 62 -9.16 3.63 12.84
CA VAL A 62 -10.27 3.92 11.92
C VAL A 62 -9.73 4.45 10.59
N ASN A 63 -10.24 3.95 9.48
CA ASN A 63 -9.81 4.32 8.12
C ASN A 63 -8.31 4.13 7.86
N ARG A 64 -7.65 3.23 8.60
CA ARG A 64 -6.25 2.88 8.39
C ARG A 64 -6.10 1.50 7.74
N ARG A 65 -5.00 1.36 7.00
CA ARG A 65 -4.50 0.09 6.48
C ARG A 65 -2.97 0.06 6.59
N ALA A 66 -2.39 -1.12 6.69
CA ALA A 66 -0.94 -1.31 6.77
C ALA A 66 -0.45 -2.32 5.73
N ARG A 67 0.84 -2.32 5.40
CA ARG A 67 1.42 -3.39 4.56
C ARG A 67 1.38 -4.72 5.31
N CYS A 68 1.07 -5.80 4.60
CA CYS A 68 1.01 -7.11 5.21
C CYS A 68 2.36 -7.48 5.85
N LYS A 69 2.31 -7.84 7.14
CA LYS A 69 3.43 -8.42 7.90
C LYS A 69 3.05 -9.76 8.54
N LEU A 70 1.90 -10.32 8.17
CA LEU A 70 1.39 -11.59 8.70
C LEU A 70 2.09 -12.77 8.04
N THR A 71 2.18 -12.73 6.72
CA THR A 71 2.85 -13.75 5.91
C THR A 71 4.12 -13.15 5.30
N ARG A 72 5.26 -13.84 5.44
CA ARG A 72 6.53 -13.41 4.85
C ARG A 72 6.38 -13.28 3.33
N GLY A 73 6.81 -12.14 2.78
CA GLY A 73 6.75 -11.87 1.34
C GLY A 73 5.39 -11.39 0.82
N CYS A 74 4.34 -11.34 1.63
CA CYS A 74 3.04 -10.85 1.18
C CYS A 74 3.07 -9.33 0.93
N ARG A 75 2.66 -8.93 -0.28
CA ARG A 75 2.55 -7.53 -0.70
C ARG A 75 1.12 -6.98 -0.57
N GLY A 76 0.26 -7.63 0.20
CA GLY A 76 -1.12 -7.21 0.44
C GLY A 76 -1.25 -6.04 1.40
N TRP A 77 -2.51 -5.65 1.64
CA TRP A 77 -2.87 -4.64 2.64
C TRP A 77 -3.65 -5.28 3.79
N ASN A 78 -3.15 -5.07 5.00
CA ASN A 78 -3.82 -5.39 6.25
C ASN A 78 -4.88 -4.34 6.56
N ARG A 79 -6.10 -4.80 6.85
CA ARG A 79 -7.25 -3.96 7.24
C ARG A 79 -7.74 -4.37 8.61
N PHE A 80 -8.28 -3.40 9.35
CA PHE A 80 -8.66 -3.58 10.75
C PHE A 80 -10.17 -3.72 10.90
N PHE A 81 -10.58 -4.57 11.83
CA PHE A 81 -11.95 -4.87 12.16
C PHE A 81 -12.12 -4.81 13.67
N TYR A 82 -13.32 -4.48 14.11
CA TYR A 82 -13.69 -4.53 15.52
C TYR A 82 -14.80 -5.56 15.75
N GLN A 83 -14.82 -6.14 16.94
CA GLN A 83 -15.86 -7.04 17.42
C GLN A 83 -16.82 -6.26 18.33
N GLY A 84 -18.11 -6.35 18.02
CA GLY A 84 -19.19 -5.82 18.84
C GLY A 84 -20.44 -6.67 18.60
N GLY A 85 -20.34 -7.96 18.94
CA GLY A 85 -21.28 -9.03 18.57
C GLY A 85 -20.95 -9.69 17.22
N VAL A 86 -20.71 -8.90 16.17
CA VAL A 86 -20.19 -9.37 14.88
C VAL A 86 -18.95 -8.60 14.48
N MET A 87 -18.09 -9.22 13.66
CA MET A 87 -16.90 -8.56 13.12
C MET A 87 -17.30 -7.50 12.09
N ARG A 88 -17.01 -6.23 12.41
CA ARG A 88 -17.32 -5.07 11.57
C ARG A 88 -16.05 -4.38 11.11
N PRO A 89 -16.03 -3.81 9.89
CA PRO A 89 -14.86 -3.10 9.39
C PRO A 89 -14.62 -1.79 10.17
N LEU A 90 -13.35 -1.48 10.46
CA LEU A 90 -12.91 -0.17 10.98
C LEU A 90 -12.61 0.81 9.84
N TRP A 91 -13.47 0.87 8.84
CA TRP A 91 -13.33 1.82 7.75
C TRP A 91 -14.68 2.19 7.15
N THR A 92 -14.75 3.38 6.56
CA THR A 92 -15.93 3.85 5.84
C THR A 92 -15.92 3.34 4.40
N GLN A 93 -17.11 3.33 3.78
CA GLN A 93 -17.24 3.00 2.36
C GLN A 93 -16.43 3.98 1.48
N GLU A 94 -16.48 5.27 1.79
CA GLU A 94 -15.70 6.31 1.10
C GLU A 94 -14.20 6.02 1.17
N GLN A 95 -13.70 5.56 2.33
CA GLN A 95 -12.29 5.23 2.48
C GLN A 95 -11.89 4.03 1.63
N VAL A 96 -12.76 3.02 1.52
CA VAL A 96 -12.54 1.87 0.63
C VAL A 96 -12.47 2.32 -0.83
N GLU A 97 -13.37 3.20 -1.26
CA GLU A 97 -13.37 3.74 -2.62
C GLU A 97 -12.10 4.54 -2.92
N LYS A 98 -11.60 5.32 -1.96
CA LYS A 98 -10.29 5.99 -2.08
C LYS A 98 -9.16 4.98 -2.25
N TRP A 99 -9.15 3.92 -1.44
CA TRP A 99 -8.15 2.86 -1.54
C TRP A 99 -8.23 2.10 -2.86
N MET A 100 -9.43 1.74 -3.33
CA MET A 100 -9.63 1.05 -4.60
C MET A 100 -9.12 1.90 -5.77
N ARG A 101 -9.45 3.20 -5.79
CA ARG A 101 -8.93 4.12 -6.81
C ARG A 101 -7.40 4.18 -6.81
N ALA A 102 -6.79 4.33 -5.64
CA ALA A 102 -5.33 4.36 -5.51
C ALA A 102 -4.66 3.04 -5.92
N ASP A 103 -5.22 1.90 -5.51
CA ASP A 103 -4.68 0.58 -5.84
C ASP A 103 -4.83 0.27 -7.34
N THR A 104 -5.93 0.68 -7.97
CA THR A 104 -6.13 0.59 -9.42
C THR A 104 -5.11 1.46 -10.16
N ALA A 105 -4.94 2.73 -9.76
CA ALA A 105 -3.96 3.61 -10.38
C ALA A 105 -2.54 3.05 -10.29
N ARG A 106 -2.15 2.50 -9.14
CA ARG A 106 -0.86 1.82 -8.96
C ARG A 106 -0.72 0.62 -9.90
N ARG A 107 -1.71 -0.28 -9.95
CA ARG A 107 -1.67 -1.47 -10.82
C ARG A 107 -1.57 -1.08 -12.30
N SER A 108 -2.30 -0.05 -12.72
CA SER A 108 -2.22 0.49 -14.08
C SER A 108 -0.83 1.05 -14.39
N ALA A 109 -0.21 1.78 -13.47
CA ALA A 109 1.15 2.30 -13.64
C ALA A 109 2.20 1.17 -13.70
N GLU A 110 2.10 0.17 -12.82
CA GLU A 110 2.97 -1.02 -12.84
C GLU A 110 2.83 -1.80 -14.15
N LYS A 111 1.59 -2.00 -14.63
CA LYS A 111 1.32 -2.65 -15.91
C LYS A 111 1.93 -1.86 -17.07
N LEU A 112 1.72 -0.55 -17.12
CA LEU A 112 2.28 0.31 -18.15
C LEU A 112 3.82 0.27 -18.15
N GLY A 113 4.44 0.32 -16.96
CA GLY A 113 5.88 0.17 -16.82
C GLY A 113 6.38 -1.17 -17.35
N ARG A 114 5.69 -2.27 -17.01
CA ARG A 114 6.02 -3.61 -17.51
C ARG A 114 5.83 -3.74 -19.02
N GLU A 115 4.79 -3.14 -19.59
CA GLU A 115 4.48 -3.27 -21.02
C GLU A 115 5.32 -2.34 -21.90
N LYS A 116 5.71 -1.15 -21.40
CA LYS A 116 6.45 -0.17 -22.19
C LYS A 116 7.93 -0.12 -21.86
N VAL A 117 8.29 -0.15 -20.58
CA VAL A 117 9.68 0.07 -20.15
C VAL A 117 10.48 -1.23 -20.21
N VAL A 118 9.92 -2.36 -19.78
CA VAL A 118 10.65 -3.64 -19.79
C VAL A 118 11.05 -4.07 -21.21
N PRO A 119 10.20 -3.98 -22.25
CA PRO A 119 10.63 -4.29 -23.62
C PRO A 119 11.68 -3.31 -24.15
N LEU A 120 11.62 -2.03 -23.78
CA LEU A 120 12.66 -1.06 -24.13
C LEU A 120 14.00 -1.39 -23.47
N LEU A 121 14.01 -2.06 -22.32
CA LEU A 121 15.23 -2.48 -21.63
C LEU A 121 15.65 -3.91 -21.98
N HIS A 122 14.78 -4.70 -22.59
CA HIS A 122 15.06 -6.10 -22.90
C HIS A 122 16.12 -6.20 -24.00
N GLY A 123 17.28 -6.78 -23.68
CA GLY A 123 18.43 -6.84 -24.59
C GLY A 123 19.26 -5.55 -24.66
N ARG A 124 18.99 -4.57 -23.78
CA ARG A 124 19.82 -3.37 -23.64
C ARG A 124 20.68 -3.51 -22.38
N ASP A 125 22.00 -3.54 -22.57
CA ASP A 125 22.93 -3.53 -21.44
C ASP A 125 22.93 -2.14 -20.82
N PHE A 126 22.57 -2.05 -19.55
CA PHE A 126 22.71 -0.81 -18.80
C PHE A 126 24.19 -0.57 -18.51
N ARG A 127 24.78 0.46 -19.14
CA ARG A 127 26.21 0.77 -18.98
C ARG A 127 26.38 2.11 -18.26
N LEU A 128 27.30 2.13 -17.29
CA LEU A 128 27.58 3.28 -16.43
C LEU A 128 28.67 4.21 -16.97
N ASP A 129 29.14 3.98 -18.20
CA ASP A 129 30.16 4.82 -18.80
C ASP A 129 29.61 6.25 -19.06
N PRO A 130 30.41 7.30 -18.81
CA PRO A 130 29.97 8.67 -18.99
C PRO A 130 29.73 8.98 -20.49
N PRO A 131 28.65 9.71 -20.84
CA PRO A 131 28.34 10.06 -22.21
C PRO A 131 29.33 11.11 -22.75
N PRO A 132 29.55 11.14 -24.07
CA PRO A 132 30.20 12.27 -24.72
C PRO A 132 29.39 13.57 -24.50
N ARG A 133 30.06 14.66 -24.10
CA ARG A 133 29.51 16.03 -23.82
C ARG A 133 27.99 16.22 -24.02
N GLY A 134 27.41 16.96 -24.96
CA GLY A 134 25.94 17.17 -25.06
C GLY A 134 25.02 15.96 -25.35
N ILE A 135 25.27 14.76 -24.81
CA ILE A 135 24.38 13.58 -24.86
C ILE A 135 23.87 13.28 -23.44
N ASP A 136 22.58 12.99 -23.31
CA ASP A 136 21.95 12.65 -22.02
C ASP A 136 22.50 11.34 -21.43
N GLN A 137 22.80 11.34 -20.13
CA GLN A 137 23.39 10.21 -19.41
C GLN A 137 22.47 8.98 -19.41
N LEU A 138 21.17 9.16 -19.22
CA LEU A 138 20.22 8.04 -19.13
C LEU A 138 20.01 7.44 -20.51
N LEU A 139 19.88 8.27 -21.55
CA LEU A 139 19.80 7.81 -22.94
C LEU A 139 21.06 7.02 -23.33
N TRP A 140 22.25 7.56 -23.03
CA TRP A 140 23.51 6.87 -23.30
C TRP A 140 23.62 5.51 -22.59
N ALA A 141 23.22 5.47 -21.31
CA ALA A 141 23.30 4.27 -20.48
C ALA A 141 22.40 3.13 -20.97
N VAL A 142 21.31 3.42 -21.68
CA VAL A 142 20.35 2.42 -22.17
C VAL A 142 20.41 2.22 -23.68
N CYS A 143 21.28 2.90 -24.43
CA CYS A 143 21.37 2.73 -25.88
C CYS A 143 22.21 1.51 -26.26
N THR A 144 21.84 0.84 -27.35
CA THR A 144 22.69 -0.18 -27.99
C THR A 144 23.93 0.46 -28.62
N ASP A 145 24.94 -0.34 -28.97
CA ASP A 145 26.16 0.17 -29.62
C ASP A 145 25.88 0.85 -30.98
N GLU A 146 24.87 0.38 -31.72
CA GLU A 146 24.42 1.03 -32.97
C GLU A 146 23.75 2.38 -32.71
N GLU A 147 22.85 2.46 -31.74
CA GLU A 147 22.18 3.72 -31.36
C GLU A 147 23.17 4.75 -30.83
N ARG A 148 24.19 4.33 -30.06
CA ARG A 148 25.27 5.20 -29.59
C ARG A 148 26.08 5.80 -30.73
N ARG A 149 26.42 4.99 -31.75
CA ARG A 149 27.10 5.47 -32.96
C ARG A 149 26.26 6.52 -33.68
N GLU A 150 24.95 6.29 -33.78
CA GLU A 150 24.04 7.24 -34.44
C GLU A 150 23.88 8.55 -33.64
N LEU A 151 23.79 8.48 -32.31
CA LEU A 151 23.77 9.66 -31.43
C LEU A 151 25.03 10.52 -31.57
N ILE A 152 26.20 9.88 -31.72
CA ILE A 152 27.46 10.59 -31.97
C ILE A 152 27.45 11.26 -33.35
N ARG A 153 26.89 10.62 -34.38
CA ARG A 153 26.83 11.16 -35.76
C ARG A 153 25.88 12.34 -35.89
N ARG A 154 24.72 12.29 -35.22
CA ARG A 154 23.68 13.35 -35.29
C ARG A 154 24.00 14.59 -34.48
N ARG A 155 25.15 14.59 -33.82
CA ARG A 155 25.54 15.67 -32.92
C ARG A 155 25.74 16.95 -33.73
N PRO A 156 25.01 18.05 -33.41
CA PRO A 156 25.34 19.33 -34.00
C PRO A 156 26.77 19.70 -33.60
N ARG A 157 27.54 20.17 -34.59
CA ARG A 157 28.93 20.62 -34.39
C ARG A 157 29.00 21.78 -33.40
#